data_AF-H3DFL0-F1
#
_entry.id   AF-H3DFL0-F1
#
_cell.length_a   1.000
_cell.length_b   1.000
_cell.length_c   1.000
_cell.angle_alpha   90.00
_cell.angle_beta   90.00
_cell.angle_gamma   90.00
#
_symmetry.space_group_name_H-M   'P 1'
#
loop_
_entity.id
_entity.type
_entity.pdbx_description
1 polymer ?
#
loop_
_entity_poly.entity_id
_entity_poly.type
_entity_poly.pdbx_seq_one_letter_code
_entity_poly.pdbx_strand_id
1 'polypeptide(L)'
;MKLGIPSAVMFTLDGLVYNLGSVFAGMLSENDLAAQHGVMVISSLTYIVPSSIQAATCVRVGNALGAGDTDRAIAISKMSLYLAVTVGVLVVTSVLSVKSVLGYMFTSDE
;
A
#
# COMPACT_ATOMS: atom_id res chain seq x y z
N MET A 1 21.30 3.52 13.83
CA MET A 1 20.08 4.22 14.33
C MET A 1 19.66 5.42 13.48
N LYS A 2 20.56 6.11 12.76
CA LYS A 2 20.21 7.27 11.92
C LYS A 2 19.12 7.03 10.84
N LEU A 3 18.96 5.82 10.29
CA LEU A 3 17.88 5.49 9.34
C LEU A 3 16.62 4.88 9.97
N GLY A 4 16.74 4.22 11.12
CA GLY A 4 15.63 3.49 11.75
C GLY A 4 14.59 4.42 12.36
N ILE A 5 15.04 5.50 13.02
CA ILE A 5 14.16 6.51 13.62
C ILE A 5 13.29 7.20 12.55
N PRO A 6 13.84 7.76 11.47
CA PRO A 6 13.01 8.39 10.44
C PRO A 6 12.04 7.40 9.77
N SER A 7 12.42 6.15 9.56
CA SER A 7 11.52 5.12 9.01
C SER A 7 10.36 4.79 9.96
N ALA A 8 10.65 4.67 11.26
CA ALA A 8 9.63 4.42 12.29
C ALA A 8 8.66 5.60 12.46
N VAL A 9 9.18 6.83 12.37
CA VAL A 9 8.36 8.05 12.40
C VAL A 9 7.47 8.11 11.17
N MET A 10 8.00 7.83 9.97
CA MET A 10 7.21 7.78 8.75
C MET A 10 6.06 6.78 8.84
N PHE A 11 6.33 5.55 9.30
CA PHE A 11 5.31 4.52 9.45
C PHE A 11 4.26 4.88 10.52
N THR A 12 4.69 5.45 11.65
CA THR A 12 3.76 5.90 12.70
C THR A 12 2.87 7.05 12.21
N LEU A 13 3.45 8.01 11.49
CA LEU A 13 2.71 9.14 10.92
C LEU A 13 1.67 8.66 9.90
N ASP A 14 2.01 7.70 9.05
CA ASP A 14 1.07 7.09 8.11
C ASP A 14 -0.15 6.49 8.83
N GLY A 15 0.10 5.70 9.89
CA GLY A 15 -0.96 5.16 10.74
C GLY A 15 -1.79 6.24 11.45
N LEU A 16 -1.16 7.32 11.93
CA LEU A 16 -1.88 8.43 12.57
C LEU A 16 -2.80 9.16 11.60
N VAL A 17 -2.36 9.40 10.37
CA VAL A 17 -3.20 10.02 9.32
C VAL A 17 -4.42 9.15 9.04
N TYR A 18 -4.25 7.83 8.98
CA TYR A 18 -5.35 6.91 8.76
C TYR A 18 -6.38 6.94 9.91
N ASN A 19 -5.91 6.97 11.15
CA ASN A 19 -6.76 7.06 12.34
C ASN A 19 -7.49 8.40 12.41
N LEU A 20 -6.81 9.52 12.11
CA LEU A 20 -7.44 10.83 12.04
C LEU A 20 -8.56 10.86 10.99
N GLY A 21 -8.33 10.29 9.81
CA GLY A 21 -9.37 10.14 8.79
C GLY A 21 -10.60 9.41 9.33
N SER A 22 -10.39 8.31 10.06
CA SER A 22 -11.48 7.54 10.68
C SER A 22 -12.25 8.32 11.74
N VAL A 23 -11.55 9.13 12.54
CA VAL A 23 -12.20 10.00 13.52
C VAL A 23 -13.07 11.04 12.81
N PHE A 24 -12.59 11.65 11.73
CA PHE A 24 -13.37 12.62 10.96
C PHE A 24 -14.59 12.00 10.28
N ALA A 25 -14.48 10.80 9.69
CA ALA A 25 -15.65 10.10 9.14
C ALA A 25 -16.67 9.74 10.22
N GLY A 26 -16.21 9.30 11.40
CA GLY A 26 -17.07 9.03 12.55
C GLY A 26 -17.77 10.27 13.12
N MET A 27 -17.19 11.46 12.96
CA MET A 27 -17.85 12.72 13.34
C MET A 27 -18.93 13.15 12.34
N LEU A 28 -18.90 12.66 11.10
CA LEU A 28 -19.81 13.07 10.04
C LEU A 28 -21.11 12.24 10.05
N SER A 29 -20.99 10.91 10.03
CA SER A 29 -22.10 9.97 10.11
C SER A 29 -21.61 8.54 10.34
N GLU A 30 -22.46 7.68 10.91
CA GLU A 30 -22.21 6.24 11.00
C GLU A 30 -22.06 5.60 9.61
N ASN A 31 -22.82 6.09 8.62
CA ASN A 31 -22.75 5.62 7.24
C ASN A 31 -21.40 5.97 6.57
N ASP A 32 -20.86 7.16 6.87
CA ASP A 32 -19.57 7.59 6.33
C ASP A 32 -18.41 6.82 6.96
N LEU A 33 -18.52 6.49 8.25
CA LEU A 33 -17.55 5.64 8.94
C LEU A 33 -17.57 4.21 8.38
N ALA A 34 -18.75 3.63 8.15
CA ALA A 34 -18.89 2.30 7.54
C ALA A 34 -18.29 2.26 6.13
N ALA A 35 -18.57 3.28 5.31
CA ALA A 35 -18.00 3.41 3.97
C ALA A 35 -16.47 3.50 4.02
N GLN A 36 -15.90 4.29 4.93
CA GLN A 36 -14.45 4.38 5.11
C GLN A 36 -13.85 3.03 5.51
N HIS A 37 -14.51 2.30 6.41
CA HIS A 37 -14.04 0.99 6.85
C HIS A 37 -14.01 -0.03 5.71
N GLY A 38 -15.04 -0.03 4.84
CA GLY A 38 -15.06 -0.85 3.64
C GLY A 38 -13.88 -0.54 2.70
N VAL A 39 -13.62 0.75 2.46
CA VAL A 39 -12.47 1.19 1.66
C VAL A 39 -11.13 0.76 2.29
N MET A 40 -11.02 0.82 3.62
CA MET A 40 -9.81 0.42 4.34
C MET A 40 -9.51 -1.07 4.16
N VAL A 41 -10.50 -1.94 4.22
CA VAL A 41 -10.33 -3.39 4.03
C VAL A 41 -9.86 -3.69 2.60
N ILE A 42 -10.50 -3.10 1.60
CA ILE A 42 -10.12 -3.26 0.19
C ILE A 42 -8.70 -2.74 -0.06
N SER A 43 -8.37 -1.59 0.52
CA SER A 43 -7.05 -0.98 0.41
C SER A 43 -5.98 -1.86 1.05
N SER A 44 -6.26 -2.44 2.23
CA SER A 44 -5.34 -3.32 2.95
C SER A 44 -5.01 -4.59 2.16
N LEU A 45 -6.01 -5.21 1.54
CA LEU A 45 -5.80 -6.37 0.65
C LEU A 45 -4.93 -6.00 -0.55
N THR A 46 -5.23 -4.85 -1.14
CA THR A 46 -4.52 -4.34 -2.31
C THR A 46 -3.06 -3.98 -2.01
N TYR A 47 -2.77 -3.55 -0.78
CA TYR A 47 -1.45 -3.11 -0.36
C TYR A 47 -0.42 -4.25 -0.16
N ILE A 48 -0.87 -5.50 -0.04
CA ILE A 48 0.00 -6.66 0.19
C ILE A 48 0.98 -6.86 -0.99
N VAL A 49 0.49 -6.75 -2.23
CA VAL A 49 1.30 -7.00 -3.42
C VAL A 49 2.41 -5.94 -3.59
N PRO A 50 2.12 -4.63 -3.57
CA PRO A 50 3.16 -3.60 -3.63
C PRO A 50 4.17 -3.68 -2.47
N SER A 51 3.69 -3.94 -1.24
CA SER A 51 4.55 -4.07 -0.05
C SER A 51 5.55 -5.23 -0.19
N SER A 52 5.10 -6.36 -0.73
CA SER A 52 5.97 -7.52 -0.99
C SER A 52 7.06 -7.22 -2.01
N ILE A 53 6.71 -6.49 -3.08
CA ILE A 53 7.66 -6.08 -4.11
C ILE A 53 8.70 -5.10 -3.53
N GLN A 54 8.26 -4.16 -2.70
CA GLN A 54 9.14 -3.23 -2.00
C GLN A 54 10.15 -3.99 -1.13
N ALA A 55 9.69 -4.91 -0.30
CA ALA A 55 10.56 -5.71 0.57
C ALA A 55 11.59 -6.52 -0.24
N ALA A 56 11.15 -7.22 -1.29
CA ALA A 56 12.04 -7.99 -2.16
C ALA A 56 13.07 -7.10 -2.88
N THR A 57 12.66 -5.91 -3.32
CA THR A 57 13.54 -4.93 -3.97
C THR A 57 14.59 -4.41 -3.00
N CYS A 58 14.21 -4.03 -1.78
CA CYS A 58 15.14 -3.56 -0.75
C CYS A 58 16.23 -4.60 -0.45
N VAL A 59 15.87 -5.89 -0.34
CA VAL A 59 16.84 -6.98 -0.13
C VAL A 59 17.80 -7.11 -1.32
N ARG A 60 17.29 -7.07 -2.56
CA ARG A 60 18.13 -7.19 -3.76
C ARG A 60 19.06 -5.99 -3.96
N VAL A 61 18.58 -4.78 -3.74
CA VAL A 61 19.37 -3.54 -3.81
C VAL A 61 20.43 -3.53 -2.71
N GLY A 62 20.04 -3.87 -1.47
CA GLY A 62 20.96 -3.97 -0.34
C GLY A 62 22.08 -4.98 -0.58
N ASN A 63 21.76 -6.14 -1.17
CA ASN A 63 22.75 -7.15 -1.53
C ASN A 63 23.72 -6.66 -2.62
N ALA A 64 23.22 -5.98 -3.66
CA ALA A 64 24.07 -5.43 -4.73
C ALA A 64 25.01 -4.32 -4.20
N LEU A 65 24.48 -3.40 -3.39
CA LEU A 65 25.27 -2.37 -2.72
C LEU A 65 26.31 -2.97 -1.77
N GLY A 66 25.95 -4.02 -1.02
CA GLY A 66 26.88 -4.75 -0.15
C GLY A 66 28.02 -5.44 -0.89
N ALA A 67 27.82 -5.80 -2.15
CA ALA A 67 28.86 -6.34 -3.04
C ALA A 67 29.69 -5.26 -3.74
N GLY A 68 29.41 -3.96 -3.52
CA GLY A 68 30.07 -2.84 -4.21
C GLY A 68 29.61 -2.62 -5.66
N ASP A 69 28.60 -3.36 -6.12
CA ASP A 69 28.09 -3.32 -7.49
C ASP A 69 26.95 -2.31 -7.62
N THR A 70 27.34 -1.05 -7.85
CA THR A 70 26.40 0.08 -7.92
C THR A 70 25.57 0.04 -9.20
N ASP A 71 26.15 -0.42 -10.32
CA ASP A 71 25.44 -0.52 -11.59
C ASP A 71 24.30 -1.53 -11.51
N ARG A 72 24.55 -2.68 -10.85
CA ARG A 72 23.51 -3.67 -10.58
C ARG A 72 22.44 -3.15 -9.62
N ALA A 73 22.82 -2.38 -8.60
CA ALA A 73 21.85 -1.74 -7.70
C ALA A 73 20.91 -0.78 -8.46
N ILE A 74 21.45 0.04 -9.38
CA ILE A 74 20.67 0.94 -10.23
C ILE A 74 19.75 0.14 -11.18
N ALA A 75 20.27 -0.94 -11.79
CA ALA A 75 19.48 -1.79 -12.67
C ALA A 75 18.31 -2.45 -11.94
N ILE A 76 18.53 -2.97 -10.73
CA ILE A 76 17.47 -3.54 -9.88
C ILE A 76 16.43 -2.48 -9.54
N SER A 77 16.86 -1.26 -9.18
CA SER A 77 15.94 -0.15 -8.88
C SER A 77 15.07 0.21 -10.08
N LYS A 78 15.65 0.37 -11.27
CA LYS A 78 14.88 0.62 -12.52
C LYS A 78 13.88 -0.50 -12.81
N MET A 79 14.32 -1.76 -12.72
CA MET A 79 13.46 -2.92 -12.96
C MET A 79 12.30 -2.98 -11.95
N SER A 80 12.57 -2.67 -10.69
CA SER A 80 11.54 -2.63 -9.64
C SER A 80 10.50 -1.54 -9.89
N LEU A 81 10.91 -0.39 -10.44
CA LEU A 81 10.00 0.70 -10.81
C LEU A 81 9.04 0.27 -11.92
N TYR A 82 9.55 -0.36 -12.98
CA TYR A 82 8.72 -0.91 -14.06
C TYR A 82 7.75 -1.97 -13.53
N LEU A 83 8.23 -2.87 -12.67
CA LEU A 83 7.40 -3.90 -12.06
C LEU A 83 6.30 -3.27 -11.20
N ALA A 84 6.64 -2.28 -10.37
CA ALA A 84 5.68 -1.59 -9.51
C ALA A 84 4.59 -0.88 -10.32
N VAL A 85 4.95 -0.19 -11.41
CA VAL A 85 3.96 0.44 -12.30
C VAL A 85 3.05 -0.60 -12.95
N THR A 86 3.63 -1.69 -13.47
CA THR A 86 2.87 -2.74 -14.16
C THR A 86 1.89 -3.42 -13.21
N VAL A 87 2.35 -3.77 -12.01
CA VAL A 87 1.50 -4.37 -10.96
C VAL A 87 0.46 -3.38 -10.47
N GLY A 88 0.81 -2.10 -10.31
CA GLY A 88 -0.14 -1.05 -9.92
C GLY A 88 -1.28 -0.91 -10.92
N VAL A 89 -0.99 -0.93 -12.23
CA VAL A 89 -2.02 -0.91 -13.27
C VAL A 89 -2.90 -2.15 -13.21
N LEU A 90 -2.30 -3.34 -13.04
CA LEU A 90 -3.05 -4.60 -12.92
C LEU A 90 -4.00 -4.59 -11.70
N VAL A 91 -3.51 -4.11 -10.57
CA VAL A 91 -4.25 -3.95 -9.33
C VAL A 91 -5.42 -2.97 -9.49
N VAL A 92 -5.17 -1.79 -10.04
CA VAL A 92 -6.23 -0.79 -10.28
C VAL A 92 -7.28 -1.35 -11.23
N THR A 93 -6.85 -2.02 -12.31
CA THR A 93 -7.76 -2.62 -13.28
C THR A 93 -8.62 -3.73 -12.67
N SER A 94 -8.02 -4.57 -11.81
CA SER A 94 -8.75 -5.64 -11.11
C SER A 94 -9.74 -5.07 -10.10
N VAL A 95 -9.35 -4.07 -9.30
CA VAL A 95 -10.27 -3.39 -8.37
C VAL A 95 -11.42 -2.72 -9.12
N LEU A 96 -11.15 -2.04 -10.24
CA LEU A 96 -12.20 -1.44 -11.07
C LEU A 96 -13.15 -2.47 -11.68
N SER A 97 -12.65 -3.65 -12.03
CA SER A 97 -13.45 -4.75 -12.57
C SER A 97 -14.40 -5.35 -11.52
N VAL A 98 -13.95 -5.41 -10.27
CA VAL A 98 -14.73 -5.97 -9.14
C VAL A 98 -15.56 -4.89 -8.42
N LYS A 99 -15.42 -3.62 -8.80
CA LYS A 99 -16.17 -2.48 -8.23
C LYS A 99 -17.69 -2.71 -8.22
N SER A 100 -18.23 -3.36 -9.25
CA SER A 100 -19.66 -3.70 -9.35
C SER A 100 -20.12 -4.78 -8.37
N VAL A 101 -19.21 -5.65 -7.92
CA VAL A 101 -19.49 -6.75 -6.98
C VAL A 101 -19.13 -6.37 -5.53
N LEU A 102 -18.21 -5.42 -5.35
CA LEU A 102 -17.76 -4.96 -4.03
C LEU A 102 -18.89 -4.39 -3.17
N GLY A 103 -19.91 -3.76 -3.77
CA GLY A 103 -21.11 -3.32 -3.06
C GLY A 103 -21.89 -4.49 -2.42
N TYR A 104 -21.96 -5.64 -3.10
CA TYR A 104 -22.64 -6.84 -2.61
C TYR A 104 -21.88 -7.58 -1.51
N MET A 105 -20.57 -7.35 -1.35
CA MET A 105 -19.80 -7.94 -0.24
C MET A 105 -20.00 -7.21 1.08
N PHE A 106 -20.39 -5.93 1.07
CA PHE A 106 -20.60 -5.10 2.26
C PHE A 106 -22.07 -4.77 2.52
N THR A 107 -22.94 -4.91 1.51
CA THR A 107 -24.40 -4.93 1.66
C THR A 107 -24.89 -6.37 1.52
N SER A 108 -25.16 -7.01 2.65
CA SER A 108 -26.30 -7.92 2.71
C SER A 108 -27.55 -7.05 2.78
N ASP A 109 -28.58 -7.36 1.99
CA ASP A 109 -29.92 -6.77 2.12
C ASP A 109 -30.38 -6.91 3.60
N GLU A 110 -30.20 -5.86 4.40
CA GLU A 110 -31.06 -5.43 5.52
C GLU A 110 -30.74 -3.97 5.91
#